data_AF-A0A059C9J3-F1
#
_entry.id   AF-A0A059C9J3-F1
#
_cell.length_a   1.000
_cell.length_b   1.000
_cell.length_c   1.000
_cell.angle_alpha   90.00
_cell.angle_beta   90.00
_cell.angle_gamma   90.00
#
_symmetry.space_group_name_H-M   'P 1'
#
loop_
_entity.id
_entity.type
_entity.pdbx_description
1 polymer ?
#
loop_
_entity_poly.entity_id
_entity_poly.type
_entity_poly.pdbx_seq_one_letter_code
_entity_poly.pdbx_strand_id
1 'polypeptide(L)'
;MRLMMSWCSCLVVVFLLQASHGTSGSAYNITASEPLFPNQTLVSSGQIFELGFFTPNGSENQYVGIWYKNLAPPKIVWVANRELPLVYPDQSAKLMIGSDGNLKLVNGKQNIFWSTNASRRSNYRSAALLDSGNFVLQDANYSKIWGSFDDPTDTLLPGMKMGVNARTGEKLYLISWRSDSDPSPGRFSTGITSETPPQPFTWNGSTPYWRGG
;
A
#
# COMPACT_ATOMS: atom_id res chain seq x y z
N MET A 1 44.79 -21.22 -66.29
CA MET A 1 43.73 -20.28 -65.87
C MET A 1 43.29 -20.70 -64.46
N ARG A 2 43.81 -20.04 -63.42
CA ARG A 2 43.56 -20.37 -62.00
C ARG A 2 42.34 -19.57 -61.53
N LEU A 3 41.30 -20.24 -61.03
CA LEU A 3 40.16 -19.62 -60.36
C LEU A 3 40.43 -19.66 -58.85
N MET A 4 40.61 -18.49 -58.24
CA MET A 4 40.64 -18.31 -56.79
C MET A 4 39.19 -18.20 -56.28
N MET A 5 38.73 -19.19 -55.51
CA MET A 5 37.49 -19.09 -54.75
C MET A 5 37.76 -18.31 -53.47
N SER A 6 37.30 -17.06 -53.41
CA SER A 6 37.27 -16.26 -52.19
C SER A 6 36.05 -16.69 -51.36
N TRP A 7 36.29 -17.22 -50.16
CA TRP A 7 35.25 -17.48 -49.17
C TRP A 7 35.07 -16.22 -48.32
N CYS A 8 33.96 -15.51 -48.54
CA CYS A 8 33.56 -14.40 -47.69
C CYS A 8 32.80 -14.98 -46.48
N SER A 9 33.44 -15.01 -45.31
CA SER A 9 32.82 -15.46 -44.08
C SER A 9 31.97 -14.32 -43.50
N CYS A 10 30.64 -14.38 -43.65
CA CYS A 10 29.73 -13.49 -42.96
C CYS A 10 29.54 -13.97 -41.51
N LEU A 11 30.17 -13.29 -40.55
CA LEU A 11 29.86 -13.40 -39.13
C LEU A 11 28.47 -12.82 -38.87
N VAL A 12 27.46 -13.69 -38.72
CA VAL A 12 26.14 -13.30 -38.23
C VAL A 12 26.24 -13.16 -36.70
N VAL A 13 26.38 -11.93 -36.22
CA VAL A 13 26.28 -11.62 -34.79
C VAL A 13 24.80 -11.60 -34.41
N VAL A 14 24.32 -12.69 -33.83
CA VAL A 14 22.98 -12.75 -33.24
C VAL A 14 23.01 -11.96 -31.93
N PHE A 15 22.54 -10.72 -31.95
CA PHE A 15 22.22 -9.99 -30.73
C PHE A 15 21.00 -10.66 -30.09
N LEU A 16 21.24 -11.45 -29.04
CA LEU A 16 20.18 -11.87 -28.13
C LEU A 16 19.67 -10.61 -27.42
N LEU A 17 18.56 -10.05 -27.91
CA LEU A 17 17.74 -9.11 -27.16
C LEU A 17 17.25 -9.83 -25.91
N GLN A 18 18.00 -9.69 -24.81
CA GLN A 18 17.49 -10.02 -23.49
C GLN A 18 16.39 -9.02 -23.19
N ALA A 19 15.14 -9.43 -23.47
CA ALA A 19 13.99 -8.74 -22.93
C ALA A 19 14.09 -8.84 -21.41
N SER A 20 14.52 -7.77 -20.76
CA SER A 20 14.49 -7.63 -19.31
C SER A 20 13.03 -7.65 -18.87
N HIS A 21 12.49 -8.85 -18.68
CA HIS A 21 11.25 -9.03 -17.96
C HIS A 21 11.59 -8.60 -16.54
N GLY A 22 11.08 -7.42 -16.13
CA GLY A 22 11.18 -7.00 -14.74
C GLY A 22 10.56 -8.09 -13.89
N THR A 23 11.40 -8.86 -13.20
CA THR A 23 10.93 -9.91 -12.30
C THR A 23 10.16 -9.24 -11.19
N SER A 24 8.84 -9.42 -11.18
CA SER A 24 8.01 -9.04 -10.04
C SER A 24 8.39 -9.94 -8.87
N GLY A 25 8.97 -9.35 -7.83
CA GLY A 25 9.46 -10.07 -6.67
C GLY A 25 8.47 -9.99 -5.51
N SER A 26 8.14 -11.13 -4.91
CA SER A 26 7.42 -11.16 -3.63
C SER A 26 8.40 -11.05 -2.47
N ALA A 27 8.19 -10.07 -1.59
CA ALA A 27 8.83 -9.96 -0.29
C ALA A 27 7.94 -10.58 0.81
N TYR A 28 8.56 -11.02 1.91
CA TYR A 28 7.85 -11.56 3.08
C TYR A 28 7.75 -10.54 4.23
N ASN A 29 8.67 -9.58 4.29
CA ASN A 29 8.67 -8.46 5.22
C ASN A 29 9.43 -7.28 4.62
N ILE A 30 9.31 -6.12 5.26
CA ILE A 30 10.12 -4.93 5.00
C ILE A 30 11.01 -4.71 6.20
N THR A 31 12.30 -4.50 5.96
CA THR A 31 13.28 -4.19 7.00
C THR A 31 13.99 -2.87 6.69
N ALA A 32 14.84 -2.38 7.59
CA ALA A 32 15.62 -1.17 7.33
C ALA A 32 16.60 -1.32 6.15
N SER A 33 17.10 -2.54 5.90
CA SER A 33 18.00 -2.87 4.79
C SER A 33 17.27 -3.30 3.52
N GLU A 34 16.03 -3.77 3.64
CA GLU A 34 15.24 -4.32 2.54
C GLU A 34 13.92 -3.54 2.40
N PRO A 35 13.95 -2.38 1.72
CA PRO A 35 12.74 -1.62 1.40
C PRO A 35 11.96 -2.28 0.26
N LEU A 36 10.67 -1.96 0.17
CA LEU A 36 9.80 -2.41 -0.93
C LEU A 36 9.78 -1.37 -2.05
N PHE A 37 10.08 -1.79 -3.28
CA PHE A 37 10.07 -0.97 -4.49
C PHE A 37 8.81 -1.20 -5.35
N PRO A 38 8.49 -0.32 -6.33
CA PRO A 38 7.29 -0.42 -7.16
C PRO A 38 7.13 -1.71 -7.96
N ASN A 39 8.23 -2.40 -8.29
CA ASN A 39 8.20 -3.68 -8.99
C ASN A 39 8.06 -4.90 -8.05
N GLN A 40 7.89 -4.67 -6.75
CA GLN A 40 7.78 -5.71 -5.73
C GLN A 40 6.46 -5.61 -4.98
N THR A 41 6.03 -6.73 -4.42
CA THR A 41 4.86 -6.79 -3.53
C THR A 41 5.18 -7.53 -2.25
N LEU A 42 4.48 -7.19 -1.17
CA LEU A 42 4.50 -7.89 0.10
C LEU A 42 3.25 -8.76 0.19
N VAL A 43 3.40 -10.06 0.39
CA VAL A 43 2.28 -11.00 0.36
C VAL A 43 2.06 -11.63 1.73
N SER A 44 0.80 -11.68 2.17
CA SER A 44 0.40 -12.39 3.39
C SER A 44 0.71 -13.90 3.30
N SER A 45 1.02 -14.54 4.43
CA SER A 45 1.47 -15.93 4.48
C SER A 45 0.49 -16.91 3.81
N GLY A 46 -0.81 -16.72 4.03
CA GLY A 46 -1.90 -17.48 3.43
C GLY A 46 -2.24 -17.07 1.99
N GLN A 47 -1.49 -16.16 1.37
CA GLN A 47 -1.71 -15.68 0.00
C GLN A 47 -3.09 -15.03 -0.22
N ILE A 48 -3.66 -14.42 0.83
CA ILE A 48 -5.00 -13.82 0.81
C ILE A 48 -4.91 -12.36 0.34
N PHE A 49 -4.05 -11.59 1.01
CA PHE A 49 -3.79 -10.19 0.74
C PHE A 49 -2.39 -9.97 0.17
N GLU A 50 -2.28 -8.90 -0.61
CA GLU A 50 -1.06 -8.40 -1.20
C GLU A 50 -0.98 -6.88 -1.01
N LEU A 51 0.22 -6.37 -0.74
CA LEU A 51 0.52 -4.96 -0.59
C LEU A 51 1.57 -4.55 -1.62
N GLY A 52 1.38 -3.40 -2.25
CA GLY A 52 2.37 -2.86 -3.19
C GLY A 52 1.98 -1.50 -3.75
N PHE A 53 2.76 -1.07 -4.74
CA PHE A 53 2.50 0.16 -5.46
C PHE A 53 1.44 -0.06 -6.54
N PHE A 54 0.54 0.90 -6.72
CA PHE A 54 -0.47 0.86 -7.76
C PHE A 54 -0.81 2.26 -8.27
N THR A 55 -1.43 2.29 -9.45
CA THR A 55 -1.96 3.50 -10.09
C THR A 55 -3.41 3.20 -10.48
N PRO A 56 -4.40 3.92 -9.91
CA PRO A 56 -5.79 3.76 -10.31
C PRO A 56 -5.98 3.97 -11.81
N ASN A 57 -6.96 3.28 -12.39
CA ASN A 57 -7.26 3.46 -13.81
C ASN A 57 -7.70 4.91 -14.10
N GLY A 58 -7.14 5.54 -15.13
CA GLY A 58 -7.41 6.95 -15.47
C GLY A 58 -6.74 7.96 -14.53
N SER A 59 -5.74 7.54 -13.76
CA SER A 59 -4.93 8.40 -12.89
C SER A 59 -3.46 8.34 -13.27
N GLU A 60 -2.72 9.42 -13.01
CA GLU A 60 -1.26 9.47 -13.08
C GLU A 60 -0.63 9.41 -11.68
N ASN A 61 -1.45 9.31 -10.65
CA ASN A 61 -1.02 9.28 -9.26
C ASN A 61 -0.69 7.85 -8.83
N GLN A 62 0.46 7.68 -8.19
CA GLN A 62 0.91 6.42 -7.63
C GLN A 62 0.70 6.40 -6.11
N TYR A 63 0.22 5.25 -5.64
CA TYR A 63 -0.11 4.99 -4.25
C TYR A 63 0.49 3.66 -3.79
N VAL A 64 0.57 3.49 -2.48
CA VAL A 64 0.77 2.18 -1.84
C VAL A 64 -0.57 1.72 -1.27
N GLY A 65 -0.97 0.50 -1.57
CA GLY A 65 -2.24 -0.06 -1.09
C GLY A 65 -2.18 -1.55 -0.81
N ILE A 66 -3.26 -2.05 -0.22
CA ILE A 66 -3.51 -3.47 0.04
C ILE A 66 -4.70 -3.91 -0.80
N TRP A 67 -4.63 -5.10 -1.41
CA TRP A 67 -5.73 -5.71 -2.14
C TRP A 67 -5.81 -7.22 -1.89
N TYR A 68 -6.93 -7.82 -2.27
CA TYR A 68 -7.04 -9.27 -2.35
C TYR A 68 -6.21 -9.79 -3.51
N LYS A 69 -5.26 -10.69 -3.23
CA LYS A 69 -4.27 -11.16 -4.21
C LYS A 69 -4.90 -11.84 -5.43
N ASN A 70 -5.92 -12.66 -5.22
CA ASN A 70 -6.48 -13.54 -6.24
C ASN A 70 -7.73 -12.99 -6.92
N LEU A 71 -7.96 -11.67 -6.87
CA LEU A 71 -9.10 -11.01 -7.54
C LEU A 71 -8.64 -10.19 -8.75
N ALA A 72 -9.34 -10.37 -9.86
CA ALA A 72 -9.17 -9.57 -11.08
C ALA A 72 -10.51 -8.94 -11.48
N PRO A 73 -10.61 -7.59 -11.58
CA PRO A 73 -9.57 -6.60 -11.27
C PRO A 73 -9.26 -6.52 -9.76
N PRO A 74 -8.06 -6.02 -9.37
CA PRO A 74 -7.69 -5.84 -7.97
C PRO A 74 -8.74 -5.02 -7.21
N LYS A 75 -9.06 -5.47 -6.00
CA LYS A 75 -9.96 -4.77 -5.07
C LYS A 75 -9.13 -4.18 -3.94
N ILE A 76 -8.86 -2.89 -4.03
CA ILE A 76 -8.08 -2.15 -3.04
C ILE A 76 -8.92 -1.99 -1.77
N VAL A 77 -8.36 -2.36 -0.62
CA VAL A 77 -9.03 -2.34 0.70
C VAL A 77 -8.37 -1.37 1.68
N TRP A 78 -7.17 -0.88 1.35
CA TRP A 78 -6.44 0.10 2.14
C TRP A 78 -5.45 0.86 1.27
N VAL A 79 -5.20 2.14 1.57
CA VAL A 79 -4.28 3.03 0.83
C VAL A 79 -3.51 3.89 1.83
N ALA A 80 -2.18 3.85 1.78
CA ALA A 80 -1.32 4.59 2.71
C ALA A 80 -1.37 6.10 2.45
N ASN A 81 -0.92 6.52 1.27
CA ASN A 81 -0.67 7.91 0.92
C ASN A 81 -1.85 8.54 0.17
N ARG A 82 -3.08 8.28 0.62
CA ARG A 82 -4.29 8.72 -0.09
C ARG A 82 -4.46 10.25 -0.10
N GLU A 83 -3.93 10.95 0.89
CA GLU A 83 -3.95 12.42 0.99
C GLU A 83 -2.87 13.09 0.14
N LEU A 84 -1.71 12.43 -0.01
CA LEU A 84 -0.54 12.96 -0.69
C LEU A 84 0.04 11.93 -1.67
N PRO A 85 -0.49 11.85 -2.90
CA PRO A 85 -0.02 10.93 -3.92
C PRO A 85 1.40 11.26 -4.41
N LEU A 86 2.08 10.24 -4.92
CA LEU A 86 3.23 10.44 -5.81
C LEU A 86 2.69 10.82 -7.19
N VAL A 87 2.91 12.07 -7.62
CA VAL A 87 2.46 12.56 -8.93
C VAL A 87 3.42 12.04 -10.00
N TYR A 88 2.87 11.29 -10.96
CA TYR A 88 3.59 10.44 -11.91
C TYR A 88 4.29 9.24 -11.24
N PRO A 89 4.18 8.01 -11.76
CA PRO A 89 4.83 6.84 -11.18
C PRO A 89 6.36 7.02 -11.06
N ASP A 90 6.87 6.98 -9.84
CA ASP A 90 8.30 7.09 -9.55
C ASP A 90 8.87 5.70 -9.27
N GLN A 91 9.61 5.14 -10.23
CA GLN A 91 10.23 3.81 -10.10
C GLN A 91 11.33 3.76 -9.04
N SER A 92 11.83 4.91 -8.58
CA SER A 92 12.80 5.03 -7.49
C SER A 92 12.15 5.28 -6.13
N ALA A 93 10.82 5.41 -6.08
CA ALA A 93 10.10 5.46 -4.82
C ALA A 93 10.27 4.15 -4.05
N LYS A 94 10.13 4.22 -2.73
CA LYS A 94 10.23 3.03 -1.88
C LYS A 94 9.45 3.20 -0.59
N LEU A 95 8.87 2.10 -0.14
CA LEU A 95 8.32 1.96 1.20
C LEU A 95 9.41 1.36 2.09
N MET A 96 9.87 2.10 3.09
CA MET A 96 11.05 1.74 3.88
C MET A 96 10.87 2.04 5.36
N ILE A 97 11.67 1.40 6.20
CA ILE A 97 11.80 1.77 7.61
C ILE A 97 12.94 2.79 7.74
N GLY A 98 12.61 4.00 8.19
CA GLY A 98 13.57 5.07 8.43
C GLY A 98 14.47 4.83 9.63
N SER A 99 15.53 5.63 9.77
CA SER A 99 16.44 5.60 10.93
C SER A 99 15.77 5.99 12.26
N ASP A 100 14.62 6.67 12.19
CA ASP A 100 13.74 6.93 13.33
C ASP A 100 12.83 5.73 13.67
N GLY A 101 12.91 4.66 12.90
CA GLY A 101 12.13 3.43 13.04
C GLY A 101 10.71 3.52 12.48
N ASN A 102 10.29 4.64 11.88
CA ASN A 102 8.96 4.73 11.27
C ASN A 102 8.95 4.10 9.88
N LEU A 103 7.82 3.53 9.50
CA LEU A 103 7.59 3.16 8.11
C LEU A 103 7.28 4.41 7.31
N LYS A 104 7.91 4.57 6.15
CA LYS A 104 7.86 5.78 5.31
C LYS A 104 7.75 5.44 3.85
N LEU A 105 6.86 6.15 3.16
CA LEU A 105 6.88 6.24 1.70
C LEU A 105 7.73 7.44 1.31
N VAL A 106 8.80 7.19 0.56
CA VAL A 106 9.66 8.26 0.02
C VAL A 106 9.79 8.14 -1.49
N ASN A 107 9.96 9.28 -2.16
CA ASN A 107 10.27 9.31 -3.59
C ASN A 107 11.78 9.13 -3.85
N GLY A 108 12.20 9.12 -5.12
CA GLY A 108 13.61 9.01 -5.51
C GLY A 108 14.51 10.13 -4.97
N LYS A 109 13.93 11.28 -4.62
CA LYS A 109 14.63 12.43 -4.00
C LYS A 109 14.65 12.38 -2.46
N GLN A 110 14.17 11.29 -1.85
CA GLN A 110 14.02 11.12 -0.40
C GLN A 110 12.99 12.07 0.27
N ASN A 111 12.11 12.71 -0.50
CA ASN A 111 10.98 13.44 0.06
C ASN A 111 9.96 12.45 0.64
N ILE A 112 9.44 12.73 1.83
CA ILE A 112 8.47 11.87 2.53
C ILE A 112 7.05 12.23 2.08
N PHE A 113 6.31 11.24 1.60
CA PHE A 113 4.91 11.37 1.16
C PHE A 113 3.92 10.79 2.18
N TRP A 114 4.38 9.83 2.99
CA TRP A 114 3.59 9.23 4.05
C TRP A 114 4.52 8.65 5.12
N SER A 115 4.12 8.65 6.38
CA SER A 115 4.85 8.03 7.48
C SER A 115 3.90 7.59 8.58
N THR A 116 4.21 6.47 9.23
CA THR A 116 3.59 6.13 10.51
C THR A 116 3.98 7.13 11.60
N ASN A 117 3.16 7.24 12.64
CA ASN A 117 3.47 7.97 13.87
C ASN A 117 3.69 7.00 15.04
N ALA A 118 4.71 6.15 14.92
CA ALA A 118 5.00 5.12 15.91
C ALA A 118 5.78 5.71 17.11
N SER A 119 5.17 5.67 18.29
CA SER A 119 5.70 6.19 19.55
C SER A 119 6.70 5.23 20.19
N ARG A 120 7.89 5.07 19.61
CA ARG A 120 9.11 4.49 20.22
C ARG A 120 10.23 4.50 19.16
N ARG A 121 11.50 4.56 19.55
CA ARG A 121 12.63 4.24 18.67
C ARG A 121 13.10 2.83 19.02
N SER A 122 13.21 1.96 18.02
CA SER A 122 13.79 0.63 18.17
C SER A 122 14.58 0.29 16.93
N ASN A 123 15.76 -0.29 17.12
CA ASN A 123 16.71 -0.61 16.06
C ASN A 123 16.35 -1.89 15.29
N TYR A 124 15.32 -2.61 15.74
CA TYR A 124 14.91 -3.89 15.16
C TYR A 124 13.41 -3.87 14.89
N ARG A 125 13.06 -3.18 13.81
CA ARG A 125 11.69 -3.12 13.30
C ARG A 125 11.60 -3.84 11.98
N SER A 126 10.48 -4.52 11.79
CA SER A 126 10.05 -5.05 10.50
C SER A 126 8.60 -4.63 10.25
N ALA A 127 8.21 -4.60 8.98
CA ALA A 127 6.81 -4.50 8.61
C ALA A 127 6.36 -5.76 7.87
N ALA A 128 5.16 -6.25 8.14
CA ALA A 128 4.63 -7.49 7.60
C ALA A 128 3.13 -7.36 7.32
N LEU A 129 2.66 -8.06 6.28
CA LEU A 129 1.24 -8.15 5.95
C LEU A 129 0.66 -9.44 6.53
N LEU A 130 -0.31 -9.33 7.42
CA LEU A 130 -0.95 -10.49 8.05
C LEU A 130 -2.10 -11.04 7.17
N ASP A 131 -2.48 -12.29 7.40
CA ASP A 131 -3.61 -12.96 6.70
C ASP A 131 -4.97 -12.30 6.98
N SER A 132 -5.07 -11.48 8.04
CA SER A 132 -6.25 -10.64 8.28
C SER A 132 -6.34 -9.44 7.32
N GLY A 133 -5.26 -9.11 6.60
CA GLY A 133 -5.12 -7.89 5.82
C GLY A 133 -4.55 -6.72 6.63
N ASN A 134 -4.25 -6.92 7.91
CA ASN A 134 -3.61 -5.90 8.73
C ASN A 134 -2.12 -5.83 8.39
N PHE A 135 -1.68 -4.68 7.88
CA PHE A 135 -0.28 -4.39 7.63
C PHE A 135 0.32 -3.75 8.87
N VAL A 136 1.29 -4.42 9.48
CA VAL A 136 1.80 -4.06 10.81
C VAL A 136 3.26 -3.65 10.76
N LEU A 137 3.60 -2.64 11.56
CA LEU A 137 4.97 -2.35 11.97
C LEU A 137 5.17 -2.97 13.36
N GLN A 138 6.18 -3.81 13.53
CA GLN A 138 6.41 -4.60 14.74
C GLN A 138 7.85 -4.51 15.24
N ASP A 139 8.05 -4.76 16.53
CA ASP A 139 9.38 -4.84 17.14
C ASP A 139 10.00 -6.25 17.00
N ALA A 140 11.19 -6.44 17.58
CA ALA A 140 11.92 -7.71 17.58
C ALA A 140 11.17 -8.87 18.23
N ASN A 141 10.18 -8.59 19.08
CA ASN A 141 9.34 -9.60 19.74
C ASN A 141 8.03 -9.82 18.98
N TYR A 142 7.92 -9.31 17.74
CA TYR A 142 6.70 -9.33 16.93
C TYR A 142 5.52 -8.60 17.59
N SER A 143 5.80 -7.69 18.52
CA SER A 143 4.76 -6.87 19.14
C SER A 143 4.35 -5.75 18.19
N LYS A 144 3.04 -5.61 17.94
CA LYS A 144 2.48 -4.57 17.07
C LYS A 144 2.75 -3.19 17.68
N ILE A 145 3.45 -2.35 16.92
CA ILE A 145 3.70 -0.94 17.24
C ILE A 145 2.69 -0.03 16.54
N TRP A 146 2.35 -0.37 15.29
CA TRP A 146 1.35 0.29 14.46
C TRP A 146 0.71 -0.76 13.53
N GLY A 147 -0.54 -0.56 13.12
CA GLY A 147 -1.17 -1.36 12.07
C GLY A 147 -2.15 -0.57 11.23
N SER A 148 -2.32 -0.95 9.97
CA SER A 148 -3.27 -0.32 9.04
C SER A 148 -4.72 -0.36 9.52
N PHE A 149 -5.07 -1.34 10.37
CA PHE A 149 -6.41 -1.42 10.97
C PHE A 149 -6.70 -0.28 11.95
N ASP A 150 -5.67 0.38 12.48
CA ASP A 150 -5.80 1.53 13.37
C ASP A 150 -5.96 2.86 12.59
N ASP A 151 -5.83 2.83 11.26
CA ASP A 151 -5.97 3.97 10.35
C ASP A 151 -6.67 3.55 9.03
N PRO A 152 -7.99 3.30 9.07
CA PRO A 152 -8.73 2.73 7.96
C PRO A 152 -8.91 3.70 6.79
N THR A 153 -9.24 3.16 5.61
CA THR A 153 -9.60 3.98 4.44
C THR A 153 -11.11 3.97 4.20
N ASP A 154 -11.61 3.26 3.19
CA ASP A 154 -13.03 3.20 2.83
C ASP A 154 -13.66 1.82 3.08
N THR A 155 -12.87 0.85 3.51
CA THR A 155 -13.26 -0.57 3.62
C THR A 155 -13.10 -1.08 5.06
N LEU A 156 -14.10 -1.84 5.53
CA LEU A 156 -14.04 -2.58 6.79
C LEU A 156 -13.74 -4.06 6.51
N LEU A 157 -12.56 -4.53 6.90
CA LEU A 157 -12.17 -5.94 6.87
C LEU A 157 -12.56 -6.67 8.17
N PRO A 158 -12.70 -8.01 8.13
CA PRO A 158 -12.91 -8.80 9.34
C PRO A 158 -11.84 -8.53 10.42
N GLY A 159 -12.27 -8.28 11.65
CA GLY A 159 -11.39 -8.00 12.79
C GLY A 159 -10.99 -6.53 12.96
N MET A 160 -11.31 -5.65 12.00
CA MET A 160 -11.23 -4.21 12.21
C MET A 160 -12.27 -3.76 13.23
N LYS A 161 -11.92 -2.72 14.00
CA LYS A 161 -12.87 -2.02 14.87
C LYS A 161 -13.46 -0.85 14.11
N MET A 162 -14.63 -0.37 14.49
CA MET A 162 -15.22 0.86 13.98
C MET A 162 -15.98 1.53 15.13
N GLY A 163 -15.98 2.86 15.18
CA GLY A 163 -16.75 3.63 16.16
C GLY A 163 -15.90 4.59 16.96
N VAL A 164 -16.42 5.00 18.12
CA VAL A 164 -15.79 6.01 18.97
C VAL A 164 -15.14 5.34 20.17
N ASN A 165 -13.85 5.58 20.37
CA ASN A 165 -13.17 5.18 21.59
C ASN A 165 -13.71 6.02 22.76
N ALA A 166 -14.45 5.39 23.67
CA ALA A 166 -15.08 6.09 24.80
C ALA A 166 -14.09 6.78 25.75
N ARG A 167 -12.82 6.37 25.77
CA ARG A 167 -11.78 6.96 26.62
C ARG A 167 -11.06 8.13 25.94
N THR A 168 -10.65 7.96 24.69
CA THR A 168 -9.82 8.95 23.96
C THR A 168 -10.64 9.90 23.10
N GLY A 169 -11.90 9.56 22.80
CA GLY A 169 -12.74 10.27 21.84
C GLY A 169 -12.36 10.05 20.38
N GLU A 170 -11.33 9.23 20.11
CA GLU A 170 -10.88 8.92 18.76
C GLU A 170 -11.99 8.22 17.98
N LYS A 171 -12.21 8.69 16.76
CA LYS A 171 -13.25 8.21 15.86
C LYS A 171 -12.61 7.39 14.76
N LEU A 172 -12.95 6.12 14.68
CA LEU A 172 -12.52 5.26 13.61
C LEU A 172 -13.66 5.09 12.61
N TYR A 173 -13.62 5.89 11.55
CA TYR A 173 -14.62 5.93 10.48
C TYR A 173 -14.01 5.51 9.16
N LEU A 174 -14.84 4.97 8.27
CA LEU A 174 -14.48 4.81 6.86
C LEU A 174 -14.76 6.11 6.13
N ILE A 175 -13.87 6.50 5.23
CA ILE A 175 -14.04 7.67 4.37
C ILE A 175 -13.89 7.20 2.93
N SER A 176 -14.93 7.40 2.13
CA SER A 176 -14.99 6.96 0.73
C SER A 176 -13.80 7.49 -0.06
N TRP A 177 -13.48 6.86 -1.17
CA TRP A 177 -12.67 7.51 -2.21
C TRP A 177 -13.43 8.71 -2.80
N ARG A 178 -12.70 9.64 -3.40
CA ARG A 178 -13.29 10.80 -4.07
C ARG A 178 -13.91 10.39 -5.41
N SER A 179 -13.29 9.47 -6.13
CA SER A 179 -13.82 8.83 -7.34
C SER A 179 -13.12 7.47 -7.56
N ASP A 180 -13.55 6.72 -8.57
CA ASP A 180 -12.94 5.43 -8.95
C ASP A 180 -11.44 5.56 -9.33
N SER A 181 -11.00 6.76 -9.72
CA SER A 181 -9.62 7.07 -10.13
C SER A 181 -8.85 7.90 -9.10
N ASP A 182 -9.50 8.34 -8.01
CA ASP A 182 -8.91 9.20 -6.97
C ASP A 182 -9.21 8.64 -5.56
N PRO A 183 -8.25 7.89 -4.98
CA PRO A 183 -8.34 7.36 -3.61
C PRO A 183 -8.37 8.39 -2.48
N SER A 184 -8.14 9.67 -2.78
CA SER A 184 -8.15 10.72 -1.76
C SER A 184 -9.49 10.76 -1.02
N PRO A 185 -9.51 11.26 0.23
CA PRO A 185 -10.73 11.35 1.02
C PRO A 185 -11.87 12.04 0.25
N GLY A 186 -12.94 11.26 0.07
CA GLY A 186 -14.17 11.66 -0.60
C GLY A 186 -15.16 12.33 0.34
N ARG A 187 -16.39 12.46 -0.14
CA ARG A 187 -17.44 13.23 0.55
C ARG A 187 -18.20 12.42 1.60
N PHE A 188 -18.21 11.09 1.47
CA PHE A 188 -18.97 10.21 2.36
C PHE A 188 -18.09 9.62 3.44
N SER A 189 -18.58 9.59 4.67
CA SER A 189 -17.96 8.87 5.78
C SER A 189 -18.99 7.98 6.47
N THR A 190 -18.56 6.82 6.97
CA THR A 190 -19.42 5.86 7.66
C THR A 190 -18.78 5.42 8.97
N GLY A 191 -19.57 5.36 10.03
CA GLY A 191 -19.08 5.08 11.39
C GLY A 191 -20.20 4.73 12.36
N ILE A 192 -19.82 4.33 13.57
CA ILE A 192 -20.75 4.13 14.68
C ILE A 192 -20.71 5.38 15.56
N THR A 193 -21.88 5.95 15.86
CA THR A 193 -22.02 7.12 16.73
C THR A 193 -21.99 6.74 18.21
N SER A 194 -21.71 7.73 19.07
CA SER A 194 -21.78 7.59 20.52
C SER A 194 -23.20 7.82 21.08
N GLU A 195 -24.24 7.72 20.25
CA GLU A 195 -25.63 7.79 20.70
C GLU A 195 -25.97 6.60 21.61
N THR A 196 -27.09 6.67 22.33
CA THR A 196 -27.56 5.56 23.18
C THR A 196 -28.93 5.09 22.70
N PRO A 197 -29.05 3.89 22.10
CA PRO A 197 -27.96 2.94 21.79
C PRO A 197 -27.03 3.47 20.67
N PRO A 198 -25.77 2.99 20.57
CA PRO A 198 -24.86 3.33 19.48
C PRO A 198 -25.39 2.88 18.12
N GLN A 199 -25.23 3.69 17.08
CA GLN A 199 -25.86 3.44 15.78
C GLN A 199 -24.91 3.66 14.60
N PRO A 200 -25.02 2.88 13.53
CA PRO A 200 -24.33 3.16 12.28
C PRO A 200 -24.92 4.38 11.59
N PHE A 201 -24.04 5.28 11.15
CA PHE A 201 -24.41 6.45 10.36
C PHE A 201 -23.48 6.58 9.16
N THR A 202 -24.05 7.12 8.08
CA THR A 202 -23.29 7.63 6.95
C THR A 202 -23.54 9.13 6.85
N TRP A 203 -22.48 9.92 6.74
CA TRP A 203 -22.53 11.36 6.53
C TRP A 203 -22.13 11.70 5.11
N ASN A 204 -22.72 12.77 4.60
CA ASN A 204 -22.33 13.44 3.39
C ASN A 204 -21.74 14.81 3.76
N GLY A 205 -20.41 14.89 3.90
CA GLY A 205 -19.75 15.98 4.60
C GLY A 205 -20.12 15.96 6.09
N SER A 206 -20.68 17.06 6.61
CA SER A 206 -21.16 17.15 7.99
C SER A 206 -22.63 16.77 8.16
N THR A 207 -23.36 16.54 7.07
CA THR A 207 -24.81 16.28 7.11
C THR A 207 -25.08 14.78 7.19
N PRO A 208 -25.92 14.30 8.13
CA PRO A 208 -26.39 12.92 8.12
C PRO A 208 -27.07 12.57 6.80
N TYR A 209 -26.65 11.49 6.17
CA TYR A 209 -27.19 11.01 4.90
C TYR A 209 -28.03 9.74 5.08
N TRP A 210 -27.56 8.84 5.94
CA TRP A 210 -28.26 7.60 6.26
C TRP A 210 -28.02 7.20 7.72
N ARG A 211 -29.00 6.49 8.28
CA ARG A 211 -29.02 5.99 9.66
C ARG A 211 -29.42 4.51 9.63
N GLY A 212 -28.62 3.67 10.27
CA GLY A 212 -28.80 2.21 10.28
C GLY A 212 -29.78 1.67 11.31
N GLY A 213 -30.08 2.42 12.38
CA GLY A 213 -31.06 2.03 13.40
C GLY A 213 -30.57 2.22 14.81
#